data_AF-A0A512HIN8-F1
#
_entry.id   AF-A0A512HIN8-F1
#
_cell.length_a   1.000
_cell.length_b   1.000
_cell.length_c   1.000
_cell.angle_alpha   90.00
_cell.angle_beta   90.00
_cell.angle_gamma   90.00
#
_symmetry.space_group_name_H-M   'P 1'
#
loop_
_entity.id
_entity.type
_entity.pdbx_description
1 polymer ?
#
loop_
_entity_poly.entity_id
_entity_poly.type
_entity_poly.pdbx_seq_one_letter_code
_entity_poly.pdbx_strand_id
1 'polypeptide(L)'
;MDFSWMAWTLPTALFFVAIFALIAGMAVWEYFSPGGNPRVGILHFETTRGDRLFVSLLGSAFIHLAWLGLGGPSLWWALALSVVYAIGVFRFV
;
A
#
# COMPACT_ATOMS: atom_id res chain seq x y z
N MET A 1 -6.00 25.57 -18.42
CA MET A 1 -5.58 24.15 -18.39
C MET A 1 -6.58 23.45 -17.49
N ASP A 2 -7.61 22.83 -18.08
CA ASP A 2 -8.61 22.09 -17.30
C ASP A 2 -8.09 20.69 -17.01
N PHE A 3 -8.09 20.30 -15.74
CA PHE A 3 -7.62 18.99 -15.29
C PHE A 3 -8.64 17.86 -15.57
N SER A 4 -9.67 18.10 -16.37
CA SER A 4 -10.81 17.18 -16.58
C SER A 4 -10.47 15.80 -17.14
N TRP A 5 -9.26 15.61 -17.68
CA TRP A 5 -8.77 14.31 -18.16
C TRP A 5 -8.73 13.24 -17.07
N MET A 6 -8.49 13.66 -15.82
CA MET A 6 -8.75 12.85 -14.65
C MET A 6 -10.00 13.41 -13.98
N ALA A 7 -10.95 12.55 -13.61
CA ALA A 7 -12.04 12.94 -12.73
C ALA A 7 -11.46 13.25 -11.33
N TRP A 8 -10.87 14.43 -11.19
CA TRP A 8 -10.29 14.92 -9.94
C TRP A 8 -11.42 15.21 -8.98
N THR A 9 -11.62 14.25 -8.10
CA THR A 9 -12.50 14.34 -6.96
C THR A 9 -11.63 14.38 -5.71
N LEU A 10 -12.18 14.86 -4.59
CA LEU A 10 -11.48 14.83 -3.31
C LEU A 10 -10.92 13.42 -2.97
N PRO A 11 -11.69 12.33 -3.14
CA PRO A 11 -11.18 10.97 -2.95
C PRO A 11 -10.02 10.58 -3.87
N THR A 12 -10.11 10.87 -5.17
CA THR A 12 -9.02 10.52 -6.11
C THR A 12 -7.76 11.34 -5.85
N ALA A 13 -7.89 12.62 -5.52
CA ALA A 13 -6.75 13.46 -5.12
C ALA A 13 -6.06 12.92 -3.86
N LEU A 14 -6.82 12.58 -2.82
CA LEU A 14 -6.29 12.01 -1.58
C LEU A 14 -5.58 10.68 -1.81
N PHE A 15 -6.11 9.82 -2.69
CA PHE A 15 -5.46 8.56 -3.06
C PHE A 15 -4.07 8.79 -3.68
N PHE A 16 -3.96 9.68 -4.68
CA PHE A 16 -2.66 9.95 -5.32
C PHE A 16 -1.67 10.62 -4.36
N VAL A 17 -2.13 11.55 -3.52
CA VAL A 17 -1.30 12.16 -2.48
C VAL A 17 -0.80 11.11 -1.48
N ALA A 18 -1.66 10.16 -1.07
CA ALA A 18 -1.25 9.08 -0.18
C ALA A 18 -0.20 8.17 -0.82
N ILE A 19 -0.37 7.77 -2.08
CA ILE A 19 0.63 6.99 -2.82
C ILE A 19 1.96 7.75 -2.91
N PHE A 20 1.91 9.04 -3.26
CA PHE A 20 3.11 9.87 -3.32
C PHE A 20 3.80 9.98 -1.97
N ALA A 21 3.04 10.17 -0.88
CA ALA A 21 3.57 10.22 0.48
C ALA A 21 4.20 8.89 0.91
N LEU A 22 3.62 7.75 0.54
CA LEU A 22 4.19 6.42 0.82
C LEU A 22 5.51 6.22 0.08
N ILE A 23 5.57 6.56 -1.21
CA ILE A 23 6.81 6.47 -2.01
C ILE A 23 7.88 7.41 -1.45
N ALA A 24 7.52 8.66 -1.13
CA ALA A 24 8.44 9.63 -0.54
C ALA A 24 8.94 9.15 0.84
N GLY A 25 8.05 8.59 1.67
CA GLY A 25 8.41 8.00 2.96
C GLY A 25 9.42 6.86 2.80
N MET A 26 9.26 6.01 1.78
CA MET A 26 10.22 4.96 1.46
C MET A 26 11.58 5.53 1.02
N ALA A 27 11.59 6.57 0.17
CA ALA A 27 12.82 7.22 -0.25
C ALA A 27 13.58 7.83 0.94
N VAL A 28 12.86 8.50 1.85
CA VAL A 28 13.42 9.06 3.09
C VAL A 28 13.96 7.95 4.00
N TRP A 29 13.22 6.85 4.16
CA TRP A 29 13.68 5.71 4.95
C TRP A 29 14.97 5.13 4.36
N GLU A 30 15.01 4.87 3.06
CA GLU A 30 16.17 4.30 2.39
C GLU A 30 17.40 5.21 2.46
N TYR A 31 17.20 6.52 2.42
CA TYR A 31 18.25 7.51 2.67
C TYR A 31 18.86 7.39 4.08
N PHE A 32 18.02 7.29 5.12
CA PHE A 32 18.50 7.22 6.51
C PHE A 32 18.98 5.83 6.94
N SER A 33 18.41 4.76 6.40
CA SER A 33 18.80 3.38 6.67
C SER A 33 19.13 2.69 5.34
N PRO A 34 20.33 2.96 4.79
CA PRO A 34 20.83 2.25 3.63
C PRO A 34 21.02 0.77 4.02
N GLY A 35 20.31 -0.10 3.31
CA GLY A 35 20.23 -1.51 3.69
C GLY A 35 18.90 -2.12 3.31
N GLY A 36 18.47 -1.91 2.06
CA GLY A 36 17.48 -2.74 1.37
C GLY A 36 18.01 -4.16 1.11
N ASN A 37 18.80 -4.72 2.04
CA ASN A 37 19.31 -6.07 1.92
C ASN A 37 18.12 -7.02 1.75
N PRO A 38 18.14 -7.84 0.69
CA PRO A 38 17.08 -8.80 0.45
C PRO A 38 16.90 -9.67 1.69
N ARG A 39 15.68 -9.70 2.21
CA ARG A 39 15.31 -10.64 3.26
C ARG A 39 14.51 -11.75 2.62
N VAL A 40 14.87 -12.99 2.92
CA VAL A 40 14.03 -14.14 2.61
C VAL A 40 12.94 -14.17 3.68
N GLY A 41 11.79 -13.59 3.34
CA GLY A 41 10.61 -13.60 4.19
C GLY A 41 9.85 -14.92 4.12
N ILE A 42 8.66 -14.97 4.74
CA ILE A 42 7.77 -16.15 4.73
C ILE A 42 7.40 -16.61 3.31
N LEU A 43 7.46 -15.72 2.32
CA LEU A 43 7.16 -16.04 0.93
C LEU A 43 8.29 -16.78 0.19
N HIS A 44 9.43 -17.05 0.85
CA HIS A 44 10.59 -17.78 0.31
C HIS A 44 11.24 -17.17 -0.95
N PHE A 45 10.95 -15.92 -1.28
CA PHE A 45 11.72 -15.15 -2.26
C PHE A 45 12.36 -13.94 -1.60
N GLU A 46 13.41 -13.44 -2.24
CA GLU A 46 14.10 -12.23 -1.83
C GLU A 46 13.18 -11.02 -1.99
N THR A 47 12.85 -10.34 -0.89
CA THR A 47 12.07 -9.10 -0.93
C THR A 47 12.87 -7.91 -0.45
N THR A 48 12.88 -6.87 -1.28
CA THR A 48 13.35 -5.55 -0.90
C THR A 48 12.29 -4.82 -0.06
N ARG A 49 12.66 -3.67 0.51
CA ARG A 49 11.70 -2.84 1.24
C ARG A 49 10.61 -2.29 0.30
N GLY A 50 10.98 -1.94 -0.94
CA GLY A 50 10.03 -1.50 -1.96
C GLY A 50 9.02 -2.59 -2.32
N ASP A 51 9.47 -3.83 -2.46
CA ASP A 51 8.60 -4.97 -2.75
C ASP A 51 7.55 -5.19 -1.65
N ARG A 52 7.94 -5.02 -0.38
CA ARG A 52 7.00 -5.09 0.75
C ARG A 52 5.92 -4.02 0.71
N LEU A 53 6.28 -2.78 0.38
CA LEU A 53 5.29 -1.72 0.18
C LEU A 53 4.33 -2.10 -0.96
N PHE A 54 4.86 -2.55 -2.10
CA PHE A 54 4.03 -2.94 -3.24
C PHE A 54 3.08 -4.08 -2.91
N VAL A 55 3.56 -5.15 -2.26
CA VAL A 55 2.74 -6.29 -1.81
C VAL A 55 1.67 -5.85 -0.81
N SER A 56 2.00 -4.92 0.09
CA SER A 56 1.01 -4.37 1.03
C SER A 56 -0.10 -3.59 0.33
N LEU A 57 0.24 -2.77 -0.67
CA LEU A 57 -0.73 -2.01 -1.47
C LEU A 57 -1.59 -2.94 -2.34
N LEU A 58 -0.97 -3.92 -3.00
CA LEU A 58 -1.66 -4.89 -3.85
C LEU A 58 -2.64 -5.74 -3.02
N GLY A 59 -2.20 -6.28 -1.87
CA GLY A 59 -3.07 -7.05 -1.00
C GLY A 59 -4.20 -6.21 -0.40
N SER A 60 -3.93 -4.95 -0.05
CA SER A 60 -4.98 -4.02 0.40
C SER A 60 -6.04 -3.80 -0.68
N ALA A 61 -5.66 -3.68 -1.94
CA ALA A 61 -6.61 -3.56 -3.05
C ALA A 61 -7.51 -4.81 -3.15
N PHE A 62 -6.93 -6.02 -3.05
CA PHE A 62 -7.71 -7.25 -3.04
C PHE A 62 -8.64 -7.36 -1.82
N ILE A 63 -8.19 -6.93 -0.63
CA ILE A 63 -9.04 -6.88 0.57
C ILE A 63 -10.26 -5.99 0.34
N HIS A 64 -10.07 -4.80 -0.24
CA HIS A 64 -11.18 -3.89 -0.54
C HIS A 64 -12.13 -4.45 -1.61
N LEU A 65 -11.60 -5.08 -2.65
CA LEU A 65 -12.42 -5.74 -3.68
C LEU A 65 -13.23 -6.90 -3.11
N ALA A 66 -12.60 -7.77 -2.30
CA ALA A 66 -13.28 -8.87 -1.63
C ALA A 66 -14.36 -8.36 -0.67
N TRP A 67 -14.09 -7.28 0.06
CA TRP A 67 -15.07 -6.67 0.96
C TRP A 67 -16.27 -6.10 0.21
N LEU A 68 -16.04 -5.41 -0.91
CA LEU A 68 -17.13 -4.92 -1.76
C LEU A 68 -17.98 -6.08 -2.32
N GLY A 69 -17.35 -7.20 -2.67
CA GLY A 69 -18.05 -8.39 -3.18
C GLY A 69 -18.86 -9.15 -2.13
N LEU A 70 -18.51 -9.04 -0.83
CA LEU A 70 -19.08 -9.88 0.24
C LEU A 70 -19.83 -9.11 1.34
N GLY A 71 -19.34 -7.94 1.74
CA GLY A 71 -19.71 -7.24 2.99
C GLY A 71 -20.36 -5.86 2.81
N GLY A 72 -20.49 -5.36 1.59
CA GLY A 72 -21.22 -4.14 1.27
C GLY A 72 -20.36 -2.85 1.21
N PRO A 73 -21.00 -1.67 1.12
CA PRO A 73 -20.34 -0.42 0.72
C PRO A 73 -19.50 0.25 1.82
N SER A 74 -19.61 -0.18 3.08
CA SER A 74 -18.81 0.37 4.17
C SER A 74 -17.39 -0.19 4.13
N LEU A 75 -16.44 0.66 3.72
CA LEU A 75 -15.03 0.28 3.54
C LEU A 75 -14.17 0.46 4.80
N TRP A 76 -14.71 0.99 5.89
CA TRP A 76 -13.94 1.26 7.11
C TRP A 76 -13.30 0.00 7.71
N TRP A 77 -14.02 -1.13 7.67
CA TRP A 77 -13.50 -2.41 8.11
C TRP A 77 -12.48 -3.01 7.13
N ALA A 78 -12.68 -2.81 5.83
CA ALA A 78 -11.70 -3.19 4.81
C ALA A 78 -10.38 -2.41 4.97
N LEU A 79 -10.47 -1.12 5.32
CA LEU A 79 -9.33 -0.27 5.61
C LEU A 79 -8.58 -0.77 6.86
N ALA A 80 -9.30 -1.03 7.96
CA ALA A 80 -8.69 -1.55 9.19
C ALA A 80 -7.96 -2.89 8.94
N LEU A 81 -8.60 -3.81 8.20
CA LEU A 81 -8.00 -5.10 7.84
C LEU A 81 -6.76 -4.92 6.94
N SER A 82 -6.82 -3.97 6.00
CA SER A 82 -5.69 -3.64 5.13
C SER A 82 -4.50 -3.08 5.89
N VAL A 83 -4.72 -2.27 6.93
CA VAL A 83 -3.64 -1.78 7.81
C VAL A 83 -3.00 -2.95 8.59
N VAL A 84 -3.80 -3.84 9.16
CA VAL A 84 -3.28 -5.04 9.86
C VAL A 84 -2.49 -5.92 8.90
N TYR A 85 -2.99 -6.14 7.68
CA TYR A 85 -2.29 -6.88 6.64
C TYR A 85 -0.95 -6.22 6.27
N ALA A 86 -0.94 -4.90 6.04
CA ALA A 86 0.29 -4.17 5.72
C ALA A 86 1.35 -4.31 6.83
N ILE A 87 0.95 -4.17 8.09
CA ILE A 87 1.85 -4.38 9.25
C ILE A 87 2.41 -5.82 9.24
N GLY A 88 1.56 -6.81 8.95
CA GLY A 88 1.98 -8.21 8.80
C GLY A 88 3.04 -8.37 7.69
N VAL A 89 2.81 -7.79 6.51
CA VAL A 89 3.77 -7.84 5.40
C VAL A 89 5.12 -7.23 5.80
N PHE A 90 5.12 -6.04 6.42
CA PHE A 90 6.39 -5.42 6.85
C PHE A 90 7.10 -6.19 7.97
N ARG A 91 6.38 -7.01 8.74
CA ARG A 91 6.94 -7.77 9.87
C ARG A 91 7.46 -9.16 9.49
N PHE A 92 6.82 -9.79 8.50
CA PHE A 92 7.02 -11.21 8.19
C PHE A 92 7.62 -11.46 6.79
N VAL A 93 7.61 -10.47 5.91
CA VAL A 93 8.24 -10.52 4.59
C VAL A 93 9.58 -9.77 4.64
#